data_AF-A0A1F9D4Z9-F1
#
_entry.id   AF-A0A1F9D4Z9-F1
#
_cell.length_a   1.000
_cell.length_b   1.000
_cell.length_c   1.000
_cell.angle_alpha   90.00
_cell.angle_beta   90.00
_cell.angle_gamma   90.00
#
_symmetry.space_group_name_H-M   'P 1'
#
loop_
_entity.id
_entity.type
_entity.pdbx_description
1 polymer ?
#
loop_
_entity_poly.entity_id
_entity_poly.type
_entity_poly.pdbx_seq_one_letter_code
_entity_poly.pdbx_strand_id
1 'polypeptide(L)'
;MKKKSFKGLINEARGRDTYWVASMILDFTEGLHNIMEANGITRSDLARRLGVSPAYITKVLRGNVNFTVDSMVRLVKAAGGEISIQVAPKAQMKRNNHYRKQGIKKAA
;
A
#
# COMPACT_ATOMS: atom_id res chain seq x y z
N MET A 1 25.62 8.04 22.63
CA MET A 1 25.36 7.61 21.22
C MET A 1 25.02 8.83 20.36
N LYS A 2 25.69 9.04 19.22
CA LYS A 2 25.27 10.07 18.26
C LYS A 2 23.90 9.70 17.68
N LYS A 3 22.92 10.59 17.75
CA LYS A 3 21.60 10.39 17.13
C LYS A 3 21.78 10.38 15.60
N LYS A 4 21.32 9.31 14.94
CA LYS A 4 21.33 9.21 13.48
C LYS A 4 20.29 10.18 12.90
N SER A 5 20.58 10.78 11.75
CA SER A 5 19.59 11.59 11.03
C SER A 5 18.44 10.70 10.55
N PHE A 6 17.24 11.27 10.40
CA PHE A 6 16.09 10.55 9.84
C PHE A 6 16.42 9.91 8.48
N LYS A 7 17.16 10.62 7.63
CA LYS A 7 17.67 10.11 6.35
C LYS A 7 18.57 8.88 6.53
N GLY A 8 19.46 8.89 7.52
CA GLY A 8 20.31 7.74 7.85
C GLY A 8 19.49 6.51 8.28
N LEU A 9 18.49 6.71 9.14
CA LEU A 9 17.60 5.63 9.60
C LEU A 9 16.82 4.99 8.43
N ILE A 10 16.32 5.81 7.50
CA ILE A 10 15.62 5.31 6.30
C ILE A 10 16.55 4.53 5.38
N ASN A 11 17.79 4.99 5.19
CA ASN A 11 18.76 4.29 4.36
C ASN A 11 19.13 2.91 4.92
N GLU A 12 19.30 2.81 6.24
CA GLU A 12 19.50 1.52 6.91
C GLU A 12 18.26 0.62 6.80
N ALA A 13 17.06 1.19 6.93
CA ALA A 13 15.82 0.44 6.76
C ALA A 13 15.69 -0.17 5.36
N ARG A 14 16.10 0.54 4.30
CA ARG A 14 16.09 0.04 2.90
C ARG A 14 16.95 -1.20 2.67
N GLY A 15 17.89 -1.50 3.56
CA GLY A 15 18.68 -2.73 3.51
C GLY A 15 17.94 -3.96 4.05
N ARG A 16 16.74 -3.80 4.63
CA ARG A 16 15.95 -4.88 5.24
C ARG A 16 14.71 -5.18 4.41
N ASP A 17 14.37 -6.46 4.27
CA ASP A 17 13.19 -6.91 3.52
C ASP A 17 11.89 -6.35 4.11
N THR A 18 11.82 -6.18 5.43
CA THR A 18 10.66 -5.61 6.13
C THR A 18 10.30 -4.20 5.65
N TYR A 19 11.29 -3.39 5.26
CA TYR A 19 11.03 -2.09 4.65
C TYR A 19 10.31 -2.24 3.31
N TRP A 20 10.75 -3.19 2.48
CA TRP A 20 10.16 -3.43 1.17
C TRP A 20 8.77 -4.05 1.27
N VAL A 21 8.55 -4.98 2.21
CA VAL A 21 7.24 -5.55 2.53
C VAL A 21 6.26 -4.45 2.95
N ALA A 22 6.62 -3.63 3.93
CA ALA A 22 5.76 -2.53 4.40
C ALA A 22 5.45 -1.54 3.28
N SER A 23 6.44 -1.25 2.44
CA SER A 23 6.24 -0.37 1.30
C SER A 23 5.30 -1.00 0.26
N MET A 24 5.39 -2.30 -0.02
CA MET A 24 4.47 -3.00 -0.96
C MET A 24 3.04 -3.03 -0.44
N ILE A 25 2.85 -3.26 0.85
CA ILE A 25 1.55 -3.14 1.51
C ILE A 25 0.98 -1.73 1.33
N LEU A 26 1.79 -0.70 1.56
CA LEU A 26 1.36 0.69 1.37
C LEU A 26 0.94 0.99 -0.08
N ASP A 27 1.75 0.59 -1.05
CA ASP A 27 1.44 0.82 -2.47
C ASP A 27 0.15 0.10 -2.88
N PHE A 28 -0.04 -1.13 -2.39
CA PHE A 28 -1.26 -1.89 -2.64
C PHE A 28 -2.49 -1.24 -2.01
N THR A 29 -2.43 -0.83 -0.73
CA THR A 29 -3.58 -0.23 -0.04
C THR A 29 -3.93 1.15 -0.59
N GLU A 30 -2.94 1.94 -1.04
CA GLU A 30 -3.15 3.20 -1.77
C GLU A 30 -3.85 2.94 -3.11
N GLY A 31 -3.38 1.96 -3.89
CA GLY A 31 -4.02 1.57 -5.14
C GLY A 31 -5.46 1.08 -4.96
N LEU A 32 -5.70 0.21 -3.98
CA LEU A 32 -7.05 -0.25 -3.63
C LEU A 32 -7.95 0.91 -3.23
N HIS A 33 -7.47 1.84 -2.39
CA HIS A 33 -8.23 3.01 -1.99
C HIS A 33 -8.59 3.90 -3.18
N ASN A 34 -7.65 4.14 -4.10
CA ASN A 34 -7.91 4.94 -5.29
C ASN A 34 -8.98 4.30 -6.20
N ILE A 35 -8.96 2.97 -6.35
CA ILE A 35 -9.99 2.24 -7.10
C ILE A 35 -11.34 2.37 -6.40
N MET A 36 -11.37 2.25 -5.07
CA MET A 36 -12.59 2.44 -4.28
C MET A 36 -13.17 3.85 -4.47
N GLU A 37 -12.36 4.89 -4.38
CA GLU A 37 -12.79 6.28 -4.58
C GLU A 37 -13.31 6.51 -6.01
N ALA A 38 -12.57 6.04 -7.02
CA ALA A 38 -12.95 6.20 -8.43
C ALA A 38 -14.28 5.51 -8.75
N ASN A 39 -14.57 4.38 -8.09
CA ASN A 39 -15.80 3.60 -8.29
C ASN A 39 -16.90 3.93 -7.27
N GLY A 40 -16.71 4.92 -6.38
CA GLY A 40 -17.69 5.28 -5.34
C GLY A 40 -17.99 4.17 -4.34
N ILE A 41 -17.02 3.27 -4.08
CA ILE A 41 -17.19 2.10 -3.21
C ILE A 41 -16.77 2.45 -1.79
N THR A 42 -17.69 2.37 -0.85
CA THR A 42 -17.37 2.56 0.57
C THR A 42 -16.73 1.29 1.17
N ARG A 43 -16.14 1.42 2.37
CA ARG A 43 -15.64 0.26 3.13
C ARG A 43 -16.73 -0.76 3.44
N SER A 44 -17.94 -0.28 3.73
CA SER A 44 -19.11 -1.12 4.00
C SER A 44 -19.57 -1.85 2.74
N ASP A 45 -19.53 -1.19 1.58
CA ASP A 45 -19.84 -1.84 0.30
C ASP A 45 -18.84 -2.94 -0.02
N LEU A 46 -17.54 -2.66 0.13
CA LEU A 46 -16.49 -3.66 -0.10
C LEU A 46 -16.62 -4.85 0.85
N ALA A 47 -16.90 -4.59 2.13
CA ALA A 47 -17.16 -5.63 3.12
C ALA A 47 -18.35 -6.52 2.71
N ARG A 48 -19.47 -5.90 2.32
CA ARG A 48 -20.68 -6.61 1.87
C ARG A 48 -20.41 -7.45 0.62
N ARG A 49 -19.70 -6.89 -0.37
CA ARG A 49 -19.34 -7.62 -1.62
C ARG A 49 -18.47 -8.84 -1.35
N LEU A 50 -17.64 -8.81 -0.32
CA LEU A 50 -16.72 -9.89 0.03
C LEU A 50 -17.28 -10.87 1.08
N GLY A 51 -18.42 -10.57 1.70
CA GLY A 51 -18.97 -11.37 2.80
C GLY A 51 -18.09 -11.34 4.06
N VAL A 52 -17.42 -10.22 4.32
CA VAL A 52 -16.49 -10.04 5.47
C VAL A 52 -16.93 -8.87 6.36
N SER A 53 -16.30 -8.74 7.54
CA SER A 53 -16.64 -7.64 8.45
C SER A 53 -16.07 -6.28 7.99
N PRO A 54 -16.76 -5.15 8.26
CA PRO A 54 -16.21 -3.82 8.03
C PRO A 54 -14.91 -3.55 8.80
N ALA A 55 -14.75 -4.18 9.97
CA ALA A 55 -13.52 -4.13 10.76
C ALA A 55 -12.34 -4.77 10.03
N TYR A 56 -12.55 -5.88 9.33
CA TYR A 56 -11.54 -6.49 8.47
C TYR A 56 -11.09 -5.52 7.37
N ILE A 57 -12.03 -4.90 6.64
CA ILE A 57 -11.68 -3.91 5.59
C ILE A 57 -10.92 -2.72 6.16
N THR A 58 -11.27 -2.26 7.37
CA THR A 58 -10.52 -1.20 8.06
C THR A 58 -9.09 -1.63 8.37
N LYS A 59 -8.87 -2.88 8.81
CA LYS A 59 -7.54 -3.44 9.07
C LYS A 59 -6.71 -3.54 7.78
N VAL A 60 -7.35 -3.99 6.69
CA VAL A 60 -6.77 -4.04 5.34
C VAL A 60 -6.27 -2.66 4.91
N LEU A 61 -7.13 -1.63 4.93
CA LEU A 61 -6.78 -0.29 4.47
C LEU A 61 -5.76 0.41 5.36
N ARG A 62 -5.64 0.02 6.63
CA ARG A 62 -4.55 0.48 7.52
C ARG A 62 -3.20 -0.15 7.18
N GLY A 63 -3.14 -1.16 6.30
CA GLY A 63 -1.92 -1.89 5.97
C GLY A 63 -1.39 -2.76 7.13
N ASN A 64 -2.22 -3.03 8.14
CA ASN A 64 -1.82 -3.85 9.29
C ASN A 64 -2.14 -5.33 9.05
N VAL A 65 -1.81 -5.82 7.85
CA VAL A 65 -2.06 -7.19 7.39
C VAL A 65 -0.96 -7.60 6.42
N ASN A 66 -0.46 -8.83 6.54
CA ASN A 66 0.30 -9.45 5.46
C ASN A 66 -0.68 -10.10 4.48
N PHE A 67 -0.75 -9.58 3.26
CA PHE A 67 -1.70 -10.08 2.27
C PHE A 67 -1.19 -11.34 1.59
N THR A 68 -2.09 -12.27 1.29
CA THR A 68 -1.85 -13.32 0.31
C THR A 68 -2.19 -12.74 -1.07
N VAL A 69 -1.61 -13.30 -2.13
CA VAL A 69 -1.98 -12.90 -3.51
C VAL A 69 -3.48 -13.11 -3.75
N ASP A 70 -4.07 -14.19 -3.22
CA ASP A 70 -5.51 -14.43 -3.26
C ASP A 70 -6.32 -13.26 -2.65
N SER A 71 -5.96 -12.81 -1.45
CA SER A 71 -6.70 -11.74 -0.80
C SER A 71 -6.55 -10.42 -1.54
N MET A 72 -5.37 -10.13 -2.11
CA MET A 72 -5.16 -8.94 -2.96
C MET A 72 -6.07 -8.96 -4.18
N VAL A 73 -6.13 -10.09 -4.90
CA VAL A 73 -6.97 -10.26 -6.09
C VAL A 73 -8.45 -10.08 -5.72
N ARG A 74 -8.92 -10.75 -4.66
CA ARG A 74 -10.33 -10.66 -4.23
C ARG A 74 -10.73 -9.24 -3.84
N LEU A 75 -9.88 -8.53 -3.08
CA LEU A 75 -10.13 -7.16 -2.67
C LEU A 75 -10.26 -6.22 -3.88
N VAL A 76 -9.31 -6.29 -4.81
CA VAL A 76 -9.29 -5.40 -5.97
C VAL A 76 -10.43 -5.71 -6.93
N LYS A 77 -10.72 -6.99 -7.19
CA LYS A 77 -11.88 -7.41 -8.02
C LYS A 77 -13.20 -6.95 -7.42
N ALA A 78 -13.39 -7.10 -6.10
CA ALA A 78 -14.61 -6.63 -5.44
C ALA A 78 -14.73 -5.09 -5.47
N ALA A 79 -13.61 -4.38 -5.52
CA ALA A 79 -13.56 -2.94 -5.74
C ALA A 79 -13.72 -2.54 -7.22
N GLY A 80 -13.88 -3.48 -8.16
CA GLY A 80 -14.07 -3.18 -9.59
C GLY A 80 -12.78 -2.83 -10.32
N GLY A 81 -11.63 -3.31 -9.85
CA GLY A 81 -10.35 -3.19 -10.56
C GLY A 81 -9.70 -4.55 -10.82
N GLU A 82 -8.46 -4.49 -11.32
CA GLU A 82 -7.60 -5.66 -11.52
C GLU A 82 -6.19 -5.37 -10.99
N ILE A 83 -5.52 -6.41 -10.50
CA ILE A 83 -4.15 -6.30 -10.00
C ILE A 83 -3.16 -6.76 -11.09
N SER A 84 -2.11 -5.97 -11.28
CA SER A 84 -0.97 -6.32 -12.12
C SER A 84 0.31 -6.28 -11.29
N ILE A 85 1.14 -7.31 -11.38
CA ILE A 85 2.43 -7.40 -10.68
C ILE A 85 3.55 -7.25 -11.70
N GLN A 86 4.50 -6.36 -11.44
CA GLN A 86 5.68 -6.13 -12.29
C GLN A 86 6.96 -6.46 -11.53
N VAL A 87 7.90 -7.10 -12.21
CA VAL A 87 9.25 -7.36 -11.72
C VAL A 87 10.22 -6.62 -12.62
N ALA A 88 11.07 -5.78 -12.04
CA ALA A 88 12.01 -4.94 -12.77
C ALA A 88 13.36 -4.87 -12.05
N PRO A 89 14.48 -4.61 -12.77
CA PRO A 89 15.75 -4.30 -12.16
C PRO A 89 15.62 -3.10 -11.21
N LYS A 90 16.38 -3.12 -10.10
CA LYS A 90 16.34 -2.07 -9.06
C LYS A 90 16.51 -0.64 -9.63
N ALA A 91 17.32 -0.48 -10.67
CA ALA A 91 17.57 0.80 -11.32
C ALA A 91 16.35 1.36 -12.09
N GLN A 92 15.40 0.50 -12.47
CA GLN A 92 14.24 0.85 -13.29
C GLN A 92 12.93 0.90 -12.48
N MET A 93 12.97 0.53 -11.20
CA MET A 93 11.79 0.52 -10.33
C MET A 93 11.31 1.95 -10.04
N LYS A 94 10.30 2.44 -10.78
CA LYS A 94 9.60 3.69 -10.47
C LYS A 94 8.42 3.40 -9.55
N ARG A 95 8.56 3.70 -8.25
CA ARG A 95 7.44 3.57 -7.30
C ARG A 95 6.59 4.84 -7.33
N ASN A 96 5.35 4.69 -7.76
CA ASN A 96 4.36 5.75 -7.82
C ASN A 96 3.70 5.97 -6.45
N ASN A 97 4.41 6.54 -5.46
CA ASN A 97 3.70 7.06 -4.28
C ASN A 97 3.40 8.55 -4.49
N HIS A 98 2.12 8.88 -4.51
CA HIS A 98 1.64 10.26 -4.52
C HIS A 98 2.10 11.01 -3.24
N TYR A 99 2.11 10.32 -2.10
CA TYR A 99 2.58 10.86 -0.81
C TYR A 99 4.10 11.10 -0.72
N ARG A 100 4.96 10.33 -1.44
CA ARG A 100 6.39 10.66 -1.51
C ARG A 100 6.64 11.96 -2.26
N LYS A 101 5.79 12.30 -3.25
CA LYS A 101 5.91 13.56 -4.00
C LYS A 101 5.41 14.77 -3.19
N GLN A 102 4.38 14.60 -2.36
CA GLN A 102 3.86 15.69 -1.52
C GLN A 102 4.65 15.90 -0.22
N GLY A 103 5.11 14.82 0.44
CA GLY A 103 5.85 14.91 1.71
C GLY A 103 7.24 15.55 1.59
N ILE A 104 7.87 15.48 0.41
CA ILE A 104 9.16 16.16 0.16
C ILE A 104 8.97 17.66 -0.08
N LYS A 105 7.81 18.10 -0.60
CA LYS A 105 7.52 19.53 -0.84
C LYS A 105 7.18 20.33 0.41
N LYS A 106 6.84 19.69 1.53
CA LYS A 106 6.53 20.37 2.81
C LYS A 106 7.70 20.44 3.79
N ALA A 107 8.85 19.87 3.44
CA ALA A 107 10.04 19.83 4.30
C ALA A 107 11.26 20.52 3.68
N ALA A 108 11.04 21.39 2.69
CA ALA A 108 12.05 22.22 2.04
C ALA A 108 11.70 23.70 2.25
#